data_AF-A0A699SEB7-F1
#
_entry.id   AF-A0A699SEB7-F1
#
_cell.length_a   1.000
_cell.length_b   1.000
_cell.length_c   1.000
_cell.angle_alpha   90.00
_cell.angle_beta   90.00
_cell.angle_gamma   90.00
#
_symmetry.space_group_name_H-M   'P 1'
#
loop_
_entity.id
_entity.type
_entity.pdbx_description
1 polymer ?
#
loop_
_entity_poly.entity_id
_entity_poly.type
_entity_poly.pdbx_seq_one_letter_code
_entity_poly.pdbx_strand_id
1 'polypeptide(L)'
;MRVNILEFDGNTLNPEGFIDCLVTVEEVFEFKEVPEKKRVPLIATKLRSRASAWWQQLKLTRERVGKSRVTDWVKMKKLLRENFIPHNYQRLMYQQLQNLKQGTKSVEDYTIEFFQLIARNDIQETE
;
A
#
# COMPACT_ATOMS: atom_id res chain seq x y z
N MET A 1 22.16 2.98 10.46
CA MET A 1 20.70 3.23 10.51
C MET A 1 20.00 2.12 9.72
N ARG A 2 19.43 1.10 10.39
CA ARG A 2 18.62 0.07 9.71
C ARG A 2 17.26 0.71 9.41
N VAL A 3 17.05 1.13 8.17
CA VAL A 3 15.72 1.55 7.74
C VAL A 3 14.89 0.28 7.59
N ASN A 4 13.99 0.01 8.54
CA ASN A 4 12.95 -1.01 8.41
C ASN A 4 11.92 -0.49 7.41
N ILE A 5 12.25 -0.60 6.12
CA ILE A 5 11.48 0.00 5.01
C ILE A 5 10.12 -0.67 4.83
N LEU A 6 9.90 -1.88 5.36
CA LEU A 6 8.66 -2.64 5.16
C LEU A 6 8.61 -3.78 6.18
N GLU A 7 7.77 -3.65 7.21
CA GLU A 7 7.19 -4.82 7.89
C GLU A 7 5.74 -4.95 7.42
N PHE A 8 5.55 -5.19 6.12
CA PHE A 8 4.27 -5.66 5.58
C PHE A 8 4.38 -7.17 5.37
N ASP A 9 3.85 -7.93 6.32
CA ASP A 9 3.77 -9.40 6.22
C ASP A 9 2.58 -9.85 5.35
N GLY A 10 1.57 -8.99 5.16
CA GLY A 10 0.34 -9.33 4.46
C GLY A 10 -0.51 -10.38 5.19
N ASN A 11 -0.28 -10.63 6.48
CA ASN A 11 -1.11 -11.51 7.30
C ASN A 11 -2.31 -10.77 7.88
N THR A 12 -2.16 -9.51 8.25
CA THR A 12 -3.29 -8.63 8.59
C THR A 12 -3.90 -8.03 7.34
N LEU A 13 -5.22 -8.21 7.16
CA LEU A 13 -6.06 -7.40 6.26
C LEU A 13 -6.14 -5.96 6.80
N ASN A 14 -5.03 -5.23 6.77
CA ASN A 14 -4.96 -3.81 7.10
C ASN A 14 -4.58 -3.04 5.82
N PRO A 15 -5.57 -2.66 4.99
CA PRO A 15 -5.31 -1.86 3.81
C PRO A 15 -4.75 -0.48 4.15
N GLU A 16 -5.10 0.11 5.31
CA GLU A 16 -4.55 1.38 5.75
C GLU A 16 -3.02 1.29 5.94
N GLY A 17 -2.57 0.29 6.70
CA GLY A 17 -1.15 0.05 6.96
C GLY A 17 -0.37 -0.30 5.69
N PHE A 18 -1.02 -0.97 4.72
CA PHE A 18 -0.43 -1.19 3.40
C PHE A 18 -0.26 0.11 2.61
N ILE A 19 -1.26 1.00 2.61
CA ILE A 19 -1.20 2.30 1.93
C ILE A 19 -0.11 3.18 2.54
N ASP A 20 -0.04 3.28 3.88
CA ASP A 20 1.00 4.04 4.57
C ASP A 20 2.40 3.53 4.25
N CYS A 21 2.54 2.20 4.13
CA CYS A 21 3.79 1.59 3.73
C CYS A 21 4.18 1.97 2.30
N LEU A 22 3.24 2.02 1.36
CA LEU A 22 3.52 2.47 -0.01
C LEU A 22 3.96 3.94 -0.05
N VAL A 23 3.30 4.82 0.72
CA VAL A 23 3.70 6.24 0.83
C VAL A 23 5.12 6.36 1.38
N THR A 24 5.41 5.66 2.48
CA THR A 24 6.75 5.65 3.09
C THR A 24 7.82 5.17 2.11
N VAL A 25 7.53 4.14 1.31
CA VAL A 25 8.45 3.65 0.28
C VAL A 25 8.76 4.71 -0.77
N GLU A 26 7.75 5.47 -1.20
CA GLU A 26 7.94 6.55 -2.18
C GLU A 26 8.77 7.70 -1.63
N GLU A 27 8.49 8.14 -0.40
CA GLU A 27 9.31 9.14 0.29
C GLU A 27 10.76 8.67 0.46
N VAL A 28 10.98 7.39 0.79
CA VAL A 28 12.33 6.82 0.88
C VAL A 28 13.02 6.80 -0.48
N PHE A 29 12.30 6.50 -1.57
CA PHE A 29 12.88 6.53 -2.90
C PHE A 29 13.30 7.93 -3.32
N GLU A 30 12.51 8.93 -3.01
CA GLU A 30 12.81 10.34 -3.27
C GLU A 30 13.99 10.80 -2.41
N PHE A 31 13.90 10.63 -1.10
CA PHE A 31 14.94 11.05 -0.15
C PHE A 31 16.29 10.38 -0.39
N LYS A 32 16.31 9.11 -0.81
CA LYS A 32 17.54 8.35 -1.10
C LYS A 32 17.95 8.41 -2.57
N GLU A 33 17.21 9.14 -3.40
CA GLU A 33 17.42 9.24 -4.85
C GLU A 33 17.61 7.85 -5.50
N VAL A 34 16.77 6.88 -5.10
CA VAL A 34 16.94 5.49 -5.52
C VAL A 34 16.72 5.39 -7.03
N PRO A 35 17.72 4.90 -7.80
CA PRO A 35 17.59 4.76 -9.24
C PRO A 35 16.42 3.84 -9.59
N GLU A 36 15.63 4.21 -10.60
CA GLU A 36 14.39 3.51 -10.97
C GLU A 36 14.60 1.99 -11.16
N LYS A 37 15.66 1.60 -11.87
CA LYS A 37 16.05 0.21 -12.09
C LYS A 37 16.34 -0.61 -10.83
N LYS A 38 16.59 0.05 -9.69
CA LYS A 38 16.85 -0.59 -8.38
C LYS A 38 15.61 -0.66 -7.49
N ARG A 39 14.55 0.10 -7.78
CA ARG A 39 13.34 0.19 -6.94
C ARG A 39 12.63 -1.15 -6.81
N VAL A 40 12.28 -1.79 -7.93
CA VAL A 40 11.61 -3.10 -7.92
C VAL A 40 12.44 -4.19 -7.25
N PRO A 41 13.74 -4.39 -7.60
CA PRO A 41 14.60 -5.34 -6.88
C PRO A 41 14.66 -5.07 -5.38
N LEU A 42 14.81 -3.80 -4.97
CA LEU A 42 14.89 -3.44 -3.55
C LEU A 42 13.63 -3.85 -2.80
N ILE A 43 12.44 -3.50 -3.32
CA ILE A 43 11.17 -3.82 -2.65
C ILE A 43 10.90 -5.31 -2.66
N ALA A 44 11.23 -6.02 -3.74
CA ALA A 44 11.13 -7.47 -3.79
C ALA A 44 11.92 -8.16 -2.66
N THR A 45 13.07 -7.62 -2.25
CA THR A 45 13.84 -8.16 -1.10
C THR A 45 13.20 -7.90 0.26
N LYS A 46 12.24 -6.97 0.33
CA LYS A 46 11.59 -6.52 1.56
C LYS A 46 10.22 -7.16 1.78
N LEU A 47 9.61 -7.75 0.75
CA LEU A 47 8.35 -8.49 0.89
C LEU A 47 8.52 -9.69 1.85
N ARG A 48 7.52 -9.93 2.70
CA ARG A 48 7.49 -11.04 3.67
C ARG A 48 6.19 -11.82 3.54
N SER A 49 6.14 -13.00 4.17
CA SER A 49 4.96 -13.88 4.29
C SER A 49 4.07 -13.90 3.04
N ARG A 50 2.80 -13.45 3.12
CA ARG A 50 1.84 -13.48 2.00
C ARG A 50 2.31 -12.66 0.80
N ALA A 51 2.92 -11.51 1.04
CA ALA A 51 3.42 -10.65 -0.03
C ALA A 51 4.58 -11.28 -0.81
N SER A 52 5.47 -11.97 -0.10
CA SER A 52 6.58 -12.68 -0.76
C SER A 52 6.07 -13.86 -1.61
N ALA A 53 5.12 -14.65 -1.10
CA ALA A 53 4.51 -15.76 -1.83
C ALA A 53 3.78 -15.28 -3.09
N TRP A 54 2.97 -14.21 -2.95
CA TRP A 54 2.31 -13.57 -4.09
C TRP A 54 3.30 -13.11 -5.16
N TRP A 55 4.40 -12.47 -4.77
CA TRP A 55 5.40 -11.99 -5.74
C TRP A 55 6.08 -13.13 -6.51
N GLN A 56 6.38 -14.25 -5.84
CA GLN A 56 6.92 -15.43 -6.52
C GLN A 56 5.90 -16.01 -7.52
N GLN A 57 4.64 -16.15 -7.09
CA GLN A 57 3.57 -16.65 -7.96
C GLN A 57 3.36 -15.74 -9.18
N LEU A 58 3.36 -14.43 -9.00
CA LEU A 58 3.23 -13.47 -10.08
C LEU A 58 4.34 -13.64 -11.13
N LYS A 59 5.60 -13.80 -10.70
CA LYS A 59 6.72 -14.04 -11.63
C LYS A 59 6.53 -15.31 -12.45
N LEU A 60 6.17 -16.42 -11.78
CA LEU A 60 5.93 -17.71 -12.44
C LEU A 60 4.77 -17.63 -13.43
N THR A 61 3.65 -17.02 -13.04
CA THR A 61 2.49 -16.87 -13.91
C THR A 61 2.84 -16.04 -15.14
N ARG A 62 3.57 -14.93 -14.99
CA ARG A 62 3.98 -14.07 -16.11
C ARG A 62 4.90 -14.81 -17.09
N GLU A 63 5.85 -15.57 -16.58
CA GLU A 63 6.75 -16.39 -17.39
C GLU A 63 5.99 -17.44 -18.20
N ARG A 64 5.04 -18.16 -17.57
CA ARG A 64 4.20 -19.16 -18.25
C ARG A 64 3.37 -18.59 -19.40
N VAL A 65 2.92 -17.34 -19.29
CA VAL A 65 2.12 -16.67 -20.32
C VAL A 65 2.95 -15.80 -21.27
N GLY A 66 4.29 -15.91 -21.23
CA GLY A 66 5.20 -15.15 -22.08
C GLY A 66 5.23 -13.64 -21.82
N LYS A 67 4.72 -13.17 -20.66
CA LYS A 67 4.74 -11.76 -20.29
C LYS A 67 6.10 -11.36 -19.72
N SER A 68 6.55 -10.15 -20.08
CA SER A 68 7.77 -9.57 -19.53
C SER A 68 7.75 -9.45 -18.00
N ARG A 69 8.93 -9.54 -17.39
CA ARG A 69 9.15 -9.31 -15.95
C ARG A 69 8.72 -7.90 -15.57
N VAL A 70 8.29 -7.72 -14.32
CA VAL A 70 7.99 -6.40 -13.77
C VAL A 70 9.32 -5.76 -13.37
N THR A 71 9.70 -4.66 -14.03
CA THR A 71 10.94 -3.92 -13.78
C THR A 71 10.69 -2.47 -13.37
N ASP A 72 9.50 -1.96 -13.67
CA ASP A 72 9.06 -0.61 -13.36
C ASP A 72 8.31 -0.59 -12.01
N TRP A 73 8.63 0.43 -11.19
CA TRP A 73 8.03 0.61 -9.87
C TRP A 73 6.54 0.95 -9.96
N VAL A 74 6.13 1.78 -10.92
CA VAL A 74 4.73 2.20 -11.08
C VAL A 74 3.84 0.98 -11.31
N LYS A 75 4.29 0.07 -12.18
CA LYS A 75 3.64 -1.22 -12.43
C LYS A 75 3.62 -2.14 -11.22
N MET A 76 4.72 -2.23 -10.47
CA MET A 76 4.76 -3.03 -9.24
C MET A 76 3.79 -2.49 -8.19
N LYS A 77 3.74 -1.17 -7.99
CA LYS A 77 2.81 -0.48 -7.08
C LYS A 77 1.37 -0.77 -7.46
N LYS A 78 1.01 -0.67 -8.74
CA LYS A 78 -0.34 -1.00 -9.23
C LYS A 78 -0.73 -2.44 -8.89
N LEU A 79 0.12 -3.40 -9.22
CA LEU A 79 -0.14 -4.83 -8.95
C LEU A 79 -0.23 -5.13 -7.44
N LEU A 80 0.56 -4.44 -6.61
CA LEU A 80 0.46 -4.55 -5.16
C LEU A 80 -0.89 -3.99 -4.66
N ARG A 81 -1.32 -2.81 -5.12
CA ARG A 81 -2.64 -2.23 -4.77
C ARG A 81 -3.77 -3.17 -5.16
N GLU A 82 -3.80 -3.67 -6.39
CA GLU A 82 -4.82 -4.59 -6.89
C GLU A 82 -4.93 -5.87 -6.06
N ASN A 83 -3.82 -6.35 -5.48
CA ASN A 83 -3.81 -7.61 -4.72
C ASN A 83 -4.07 -7.44 -3.22
N PHE A 84 -3.72 -6.30 -2.64
CA PHE A 84 -3.76 -6.07 -1.19
C PHE A 84 -4.82 -5.06 -0.74
N ILE A 85 -5.39 -4.28 -1.65
CA ILE A 85 -6.50 -3.36 -1.35
C ILE A 85 -7.80 -3.99 -1.85
N PRO A 86 -8.80 -4.22 -0.98
CA PRO A 86 -10.11 -4.70 -1.41
C PRO A 86 -10.77 -3.75 -2.41
N HIS A 87 -11.44 -4.27 -3.44
CA HIS A 87 -12.14 -3.46 -4.44
C HIS A 87 -13.22 -2.53 -3.85
N ASN A 88 -13.78 -2.89 -2.70
CA ASN A 88 -14.79 -2.10 -2.01
C ASN A 88 -14.20 -1.13 -0.97
N TYR A 89 -12.88 -1.02 -0.86
CA TYR A 89 -12.22 -0.24 0.19
C TYR A 89 -12.62 1.24 0.15
N GLN A 90 -12.64 1.87 -1.03
CA GLN A 90 -13.07 3.27 -1.16
C GLN A 90 -14.51 3.48 -0.65
N ARG A 91 -15.43 2.60 -1.05
CA ARG A 91 -16.82 2.64 -0.57
C ARG A 91 -16.89 2.46 0.95
N LEU A 92 -16.07 1.59 1.52
CA LEU A 92 -16.01 1.37 2.97
C LEU A 92 -15.51 2.63 3.71
N MET A 93 -14.45 3.28 3.21
CA MET A 93 -13.92 4.53 3.79
C MET A 93 -14.95 5.65 3.73
N TYR A 94 -15.64 5.79 2.60
CA TYR A 94 -16.69 6.79 2.44
C TYR A 94 -17.88 6.52 3.38
N GLN A 95 -18.29 5.27 3.52
CA GLN A 95 -19.33 4.88 4.47
C GLN A 95 -18.93 5.14 5.92
N GLN A 96 -17.66 4.90 6.28
CA GLN A 96 -17.15 5.23 7.62
C GLN A 96 -17.17 6.74 7.87
N LEU A 97 -16.74 7.55 6.90
CA LEU A 97 -16.78 9.01 6.99
C LEU A 97 -18.21 9.53 7.12
N GLN A 98 -19.16 9.05 6.32
CA GLN A 98 -20.57 9.45 6.41
C GLN A 98 -21.21 9.09 7.75
N ASN A 99 -20.80 7.98 8.34
CA ASN A 99 -21.33 7.51 9.63
C ASN A 99 -20.50 8.01 10.82
N LEU A 100 -19.45 8.82 10.58
CA LEU A 100 -18.59 9.31 11.64
C LEU A 100 -19.37 10.25 12.56
N LYS A 101 -19.45 9.88 13.83
CA LYS A 101 -20.08 10.65 14.90
C LYS A 101 -19.15 10.69 16.09
N GLN A 102 -19.08 11.83 16.77
CA GLN A 102 -18.30 11.96 18.00
C GLN A 102 -18.77 10.97 19.07
N GLY A 103 -20.08 10.89 19.32
CA GLY A 103 -20.66 9.96 20.30
C GLY A 103 -20.07 10.20 21.69
N THR A 104 -19.46 9.16 22.28
CA THR A 104 -18.77 9.20 23.58
C THR A 104 -17.28 9.51 23.47
N LYS A 105 -16.74 9.71 22.26
CA LYS A 105 -15.32 10.03 22.04
C LYS A 105 -15.00 11.46 22.47
N SER A 106 -13.75 11.69 22.86
CA SER A 106 -13.26 13.05 23.04
C SER A 106 -13.28 13.81 21.71
N VAL A 107 -13.28 15.14 21.77
CA VAL A 107 -13.20 15.97 20.55
C VAL A 107 -11.90 15.68 19.80
N GLU A 108 -10.79 15.49 20.52
CA GLU A 108 -9.48 15.19 19.95
C GLU A 108 -9.50 13.87 19.16
N ASP A 109 -9.98 12.78 19.77
CA ASP A 109 -10.07 11.47 19.11
C ASP A 109 -10.95 11.52 17.86
N TYR A 110 -12.09 12.21 17.95
CA TYR A 110 -12.98 12.42 16.81
C TYR A 110 -12.29 13.19 15.68
N THR A 111 -11.57 14.27 16.00
CA THR A 111 -10.85 15.06 14.98
C THR A 111 -9.74 14.27 14.31
N ILE A 112 -9.00 13.44 15.06
CA ILE A 112 -7.97 12.55 14.51
C ILE A 112 -8.58 11.58 13.50
N GLU A 113 -9.66 10.90 13.87
CA GLU A 113 -10.35 9.95 13.00
C GLU A 113 -10.95 10.63 11.76
N PHE A 114 -11.49 11.84 11.92
CA PHE A 114 -12.00 12.65 10.80
C PHE A 114 -10.90 12.95 9.77
N PHE A 115 -9.77 13.52 10.20
CA PHE A 115 -8.68 13.85 9.29
C PHE A 115 -8.05 12.61 8.64
N GLN A 116 -7.96 11.50 9.36
CA GLN A 116 -7.55 10.23 8.79
C GLN A 116 -8.49 9.80 7.67
N LEU A 117 -9.80 9.76 7.93
CA LEU A 117 -10.80 9.34 6.94
C LEU A 117 -10.82 10.26 5.71
N ILE A 118 -10.67 11.58 5.88
CA ILE A 118 -10.57 12.54 4.76
C ILE A 118 -9.35 12.23 3.90
N ALA A 119 -8.16 12.15 4.49
CA ALA A 119 -6.93 11.85 3.75
C ALA A 119 -7.03 10.51 3.00
N ARG A 120 -7.72 9.51 3.56
CA ARG A 120 -7.92 8.22 2.88
C ARG A 120 -8.85 8.28 1.67
N ASN A 121 -9.87 9.13 1.71
CA ASN A 121 -10.76 9.32 0.56
C ASN A 121 -10.02 10.09 -0.57
N ASP A 122 -9.22 11.11 -0.23
CA ASP A 122 -8.48 11.92 -1.22
C ASP A 122 -7.36 11.13 -1.93
N ILE A 123 -6.63 10.26 -1.21
CA ILE A 123 -5.51 9.44 -1.76
C ILE A 123 -5.97 8.41 -2.82
N GLN A 124 -7.29 8.17 -2.95
CA GLN A 124 -7.85 7.23 -3.93
C GLN A 124 -8.62 7.88 -5.08
N GLU A 125 -8.94 9.18 -5.02
CA GLU A 125 -9.57 9.89 -6.13
C GLU A 125 -8.57 10.32 -7.22
N THR A 126 -7.26 10.25 -6.97
CA THR A 126 -6.21 10.71 -7.91
C THR A 126 -5.74 9.63 -8.92
N GLU A 127 -6.67 8.86 -9.49
CA GLU A 127 -6.40 8.03 -10.69
C GLU A 127 -6.75 8.75 -12.00
#